data_AF-A0A7C6YYK7-F1
#
_entry.id   AF-A0A7C6YYK7-F1
#
_cell.length_a   1.000
_cell.length_b   1.000
_cell.length_c   1.000
_cell.angle_alpha   90.00
_cell.angle_beta   90.00
_cell.angle_gamma   90.00
#
_symmetry.space_group_name_H-M   'P 1'
#
loop_
_entity.id
_entity.type
_entity.pdbx_description
1 polymer ?
#
loop_
_entity_poly.entity_id
_entity_poly.type
_entity_poly.pdbx_seq_one_letter_code
_entity_poly.pdbx_strand_id
1 'polypeptide(L)'
;VWPILQFIILTKITLPVSLPIIATVLLWTAVGHWNAWFDSIIYTNESKKLVLQAVLRRIVLEGSQEMMDFDVGEGIASNLEAIKSATIVITTLPIVMVYPFVQKYFIKGIMVGSLKG
;
A
#
# COMPACT_ATOMS: atom_id res chain seq x y z
N VAL A 1 42.00 2.49 -6.01
CA VAL A 1 42.01 1.56 -4.85
C VAL A 1 41.08 2.05 -3.74
N TRP A 2 41.29 3.24 -3.18
CA TRP A 2 40.41 3.85 -2.16
C TRP A 2 38.90 3.91 -2.48
N PRO A 3 38.44 4.36 -3.67
CA PRO A 3 37.00 4.44 -3.97
C PRO A 3 36.32 3.07 -4.09
N ILE A 4 37.07 2.04 -4.52
CA ILE A 4 36.56 0.67 -4.65
C ILE A 4 36.34 0.06 -3.26
N LEU A 5 37.24 0.35 -2.31
CA LEU A 5 37.12 -0.08 -0.93
C LEU A 5 35.89 0.53 -0.24
N GLN A 6 35.63 1.83 -0.45
CA GLN A 6 34.44 2.50 0.09
C GLN A 6 33.14 1.87 -0.42
N PHE A 7 33.07 1.54 -1.71
CA PHE A 7 31.90 0.86 -2.29
C PHE A 7 31.70 -0.56 -1.73
N ILE A 8 32.79 -1.31 -1.52
CA ILE A 8 32.73 -2.65 -0.89
C ILE A 8 32.25 -2.55 0.55
N ILE A 9 32.74 -1.58 1.33
CA ILE A 9 32.30 -1.36 2.72
C ILE A 9 30.82 -1.01 2.76
N LEU A 10 30.37 -0.08 1.90
CA LEU A 10 28.96 0.32 1.82
C LEU A 10 28.05 -0.88 1.55
N THR A 11 28.39 -1.68 0.53
CA THR A 11 27.52 -2.78 0.06
C THR A 11 27.59 -4.03 0.92
N LYS A 12 28.77 -4.38 1.45
CA LYS A 12 28.96 -5.62 2.22
C LYS A 12 28.84 -5.45 3.73
N ILE A 13 29.00 -4.25 4.27
CA ILE A 13 29.02 -4.01 5.71
C ILE A 13 27.85 -3.10 6.11
N THR A 14 27.77 -1.91 5.52
CA THR A 14 26.76 -0.91 5.92
C THR A 14 25.34 -1.31 5.52
N LEU A 15 25.12 -1.82 4.30
CA LEU A 15 23.81 -2.29 3.84
C LEU A 15 23.19 -3.39 4.71
N PRO A 16 23.86 -4.54 4.97
CA PRO A 16 23.26 -5.61 5.75
C PRO A 16 22.98 -5.23 7.20
N VAL A 17 23.82 -4.38 7.80
CA VAL A 17 23.60 -3.85 9.16
C VAL A 17 22.39 -2.92 9.21
N SER A 18 22.13 -2.16 8.13
CA SER A 18 21.02 -1.22 8.03
C SER A 18 19.72 -1.86 7.48
N LEU A 19 19.74 -3.14 7.09
CA LEU A 19 18.56 -3.87 6.58
C LEU A 19 17.30 -3.71 7.45
N PRO A 20 17.37 -3.75 8.80
CA PRO A 20 16.18 -3.55 9.63
C PRO A 20 15.55 -2.16 9.47
N ILE A 21 16.38 -1.12 9.34
CA ILE A 21 15.94 0.27 9.17
C ILE A 21 15.41 0.50 7.75
N ILE A 22 16.08 -0.07 6.74
CA ILE A 22 15.62 -0.01 5.36
C ILE A 22 14.26 -0.71 5.23
N ALA A 23 14.07 -1.85 5.90
CA ALA A 23 12.81 -2.58 5.90
C ALA A 23 11.66 -1.78 6.54
N THR A 24 11.91 -1.09 7.66
CA THR A 24 10.89 -0.21 8.27
C THR A 24 10.54 0.96 7.35
N VAL A 25 11.52 1.67 6.80
CA VAL A 25 11.27 2.81 5.89
C VAL A 25 10.52 2.35 4.64
N LEU A 26 10.92 1.24 4.03
CA LEU A 26 10.27 0.67 2.86
C LEU A 26 8.83 0.28 3.17
N LEU A 27 8.58 -0.37 4.31
CA LEU A 27 7.23 -0.71 4.74
C LEU A 27 6.33 0.53 4.86
N TRP A 28 6.77 1.53 5.64
CA TRP A 28 5.98 2.74 5.85
C TRP A 28 5.75 3.50 4.55
N THR A 29 6.74 3.55 3.66
CA THR A 29 6.61 4.17 2.34
C THR A 29 5.63 3.41 1.45
N ALA A 30 5.69 2.07 1.43
CA ALA A 30 4.79 1.23 0.65
C ALA A 30 3.34 1.35 1.15
N VAL A 31 3.12 1.32 2.47
CA VAL A 31 1.82 1.55 3.08
C VAL A 31 1.32 2.96 2.77
N GLY A 32 2.18 3.98 2.87
CA GLY A 32 1.85 5.36 2.51
C GLY A 32 1.41 5.49 1.06
N HIS A 33 2.19 4.93 0.12
CA HIS A 33 1.88 4.97 -1.30
C HIS A 33 0.61 4.19 -1.64
N TRP A 34 0.39 3.03 -1.01
CA TRP A 34 -0.86 2.27 -1.16
C TRP A 34 -2.07 3.07 -0.70
N ASN A 35 -1.91 3.96 0.29
CA ASN A 35 -2.97 4.81 0.85
C ASN A 35 -3.00 6.24 0.27
N ALA A 36 -2.24 6.53 -0.80
CA ALA A 36 -2.08 7.88 -1.35
C ALA A 36 -3.27 8.35 -2.21
N TRP A 37 -4.48 8.31 -1.64
CA TRP A 37 -5.70 8.77 -2.33
C TRP A 37 -5.74 10.29 -2.49
N PHE A 38 -5.30 11.06 -1.48
CA PHE A 38 -5.40 12.52 -1.46
C PHE A 38 -4.51 13.16 -2.52
N ASP A 39 -3.26 12.72 -2.61
CA ASP A 39 -2.34 13.21 -3.63
C ASP A 39 -2.84 12.83 -5.03
N SER A 40 -3.40 11.63 -5.20
CA SER A 40 -3.96 11.20 -6.49
C SER A 40 -5.11 12.11 -6.94
N ILE A 41 -6.05 12.48 -6.08
CA ILE A 41 -7.18 13.35 -6.47
C ILE A 41 -6.76 14.79 -6.77
N ILE A 42 -5.70 15.30 -6.14
CA ILE A 42 -5.22 16.68 -6.36
C ILE A 42 -4.42 16.77 -7.67
N TYR A 43 -3.54 15.81 -7.92
CA TYR A 43 -2.60 15.87 -9.03
C TYR A 43 -3.12 15.21 -10.32
N THR A 44 -4.21 14.44 -10.25
CA THR A 44 -4.72 13.66 -11.38
C THR A 44 -6.06 14.19 -11.86
N ASN A 45 -6.11 14.65 -13.11
CA ASN A 45 -7.36 15.08 -13.77
C ASN A 45 -8.02 13.95 -14.59
N GLU A 46 -7.31 12.86 -14.88
CA GLU A 46 -7.80 11.75 -15.70
C GLU A 46 -8.25 10.56 -14.84
N SER A 47 -9.51 10.12 -15.02
CA SER A 47 -10.09 8.97 -14.29
C SER A 47 -9.27 7.67 -14.42
N LYS A 48 -8.59 7.47 -15.56
CA LYS A 48 -7.76 6.27 -15.83
C LYS A 48 -6.45 6.22 -15.04
N LYS A 49 -6.02 7.33 -14.43
CA LYS A 49 -4.79 7.45 -13.64
C LYS A 49 -5.05 7.51 -12.14
N LEU A 50 -6.31 7.34 -11.71
CA LEU A 50 -6.66 7.36 -10.30
C LEU A 50 -6.17 6.10 -9.61
N VAL A 51 -5.64 6.26 -8.40
CA VAL A 51 -5.26 5.13 -7.55
C VAL A 51 -6.50 4.40 -7.04
N LEU A 52 -6.37 3.10 -6.78
CA LEU A 52 -7.48 2.24 -6.31
C LEU A 52 -8.18 2.82 -5.07
N GLN A 53 -7.43 3.42 -4.14
CA GLN A 53 -8.00 4.04 -2.94
C GLN A 53 -8.86 5.27 -3.23
N ALA A 54 -8.53 6.06 -4.25
CA ALA A 54 -9.33 7.22 -4.66
C ALA A 54 -10.67 6.75 -5.26
N VAL A 55 -10.63 5.71 -6.09
CA VAL A 55 -11.84 5.08 -6.65
C VAL A 55 -12.70 4.46 -5.55
N LEU A 56 -12.10 3.74 -4.60
CA LEU A 56 -12.80 3.19 -3.44
C LEU A 56 -13.51 4.29 -2.65
N ARG A 57 -12.80 5.39 -2.36
CA ARG A 57 -13.37 6.54 -1.64
C ARG A 57 -14.55 7.15 -2.40
N ARG A 58 -14.42 7.33 -3.72
CA ARG A 58 -15.49 7.83 -4.59
C ARG A 58 -16.72 6.92 -4.54
N ILE A 59 -16.54 5.61 -4.65
CA ILE A 59 -17.63 4.62 -4.58
C ILE A 59 -18.30 4.63 -3.20
N VAL A 60 -17.51 4.71 -2.12
CA VAL A 60 -18.06 4.69 -0.75
C VAL A 60 -18.84 5.98 -0.45
N LEU A 61 -18.29 7.15 -0.80
CA LEU A 61 -18.83 8.47 -0.46
C LEU A 61 -19.86 9.01 -1.46
N GLU A 62 -19.63 8.86 -2.76
CA GLU A 62 -20.41 9.47 -3.86
C GLU A 62 -21.33 8.47 -4.58
N GLY A 63 -21.28 7.19 -4.17
CA GLY A 63 -21.75 6.02 -4.92
C GLY A 63 -23.20 5.97 -5.39
N SER A 64 -24.03 6.99 -5.26
CA SER A 64 -25.41 6.95 -5.78
C SER A 64 -25.56 7.48 -7.21
N GLN A 65 -24.74 8.42 -7.68
CA GLN A 65 -25.12 9.20 -8.88
C GLN A 65 -24.22 9.02 -10.11
N GLU A 66 -22.91 8.84 -9.94
CA GLU A 66 -22.00 8.65 -11.08
C GLU A 66 -21.83 7.18 -11.51
N MET A 67 -22.11 6.23 -10.60
CA MET A 67 -22.13 4.80 -10.95
C MET A 67 -23.29 4.44 -11.88
N MET A 68 -24.32 5.29 -11.98
CA MET A 68 -25.43 5.16 -12.92
C MET A 68 -25.07 5.57 -14.36
N ASP A 69 -23.95 6.28 -14.56
CA ASP A 69 -23.48 6.72 -15.88
C ASP A 69 -22.54 5.70 -16.55
N PHE A 70 -22.05 4.73 -15.77
CA PHE A 70 -21.60 3.45 -16.33
C PHE A 70 -22.86 2.70 -16.75
N ASP A 71 -23.01 2.40 -18.04
CA ASP A 71 -24.11 1.64 -18.66
C ASP A 71 -24.27 0.24 -18.04
N VAL A 72 -24.80 0.23 -16.84
CA VAL A 72 -24.94 -0.91 -15.97
C VAL A 72 -26.44 -1.05 -15.81
N GLY A 73 -27.05 -1.83 -16.72
CA GLY A 73 -28.50 -1.93 -16.90
C GLY A 73 -29.30 -2.01 -15.59
N GLU A 74 -30.55 -1.53 -15.65
CA GLU A 74 -31.49 -1.22 -14.55
C GLU A 74 -31.59 -2.20 -13.35
N GLY A 75 -31.03 -3.42 -13.44
CA GLY A 75 -31.03 -4.41 -12.36
C GLY A 75 -29.94 -4.25 -11.28
N ILE A 76 -28.97 -3.33 -11.42
CA ILE A 76 -27.80 -3.24 -10.52
C ILE A 76 -27.92 -2.14 -9.45
N ALA A 77 -28.91 -1.25 -9.54
CA ALA A 77 -29.19 -0.24 -8.51
C ALA A 77 -29.47 -0.85 -7.11
N SER A 78 -29.96 -2.09 -7.05
CA SER A 78 -30.18 -2.85 -5.79
C SER A 78 -28.91 -3.47 -5.20
N ASN A 79 -27.78 -3.43 -5.90
CA ASN A 79 -26.53 -4.10 -5.53
C ASN A 79 -25.40 -3.13 -5.17
N LEU A 80 -25.67 -1.83 -5.03
CA LEU A 80 -24.65 -0.84 -4.73
C LEU A 80 -23.89 -1.14 -3.42
N GLU A 81 -24.59 -1.64 -2.41
CA GLU A 81 -23.99 -2.04 -1.13
C GLU A 81 -23.10 -3.29 -1.26
N ALA A 82 -23.49 -4.23 -2.12
CA ALA A 82 -22.67 -5.39 -2.47
C ALA A 82 -21.41 -4.98 -3.25
N ILE A 83 -21.52 -3.99 -4.15
CA ILE A 83 -20.37 -3.46 -4.90
C ILE A 83 -19.41 -2.69 -3.97
N LYS A 84 -19.94 -1.86 -3.07
CA LYS A 84 -19.16 -1.15 -2.05
C LYS A 84 -18.35 -2.13 -1.19
N SER A 85 -19.03 -3.13 -0.62
CA SER A 85 -18.40 -4.14 0.23
C SER A 85 -17.38 -5.00 -0.54
N ALA A 86 -17.70 -5.44 -1.76
CA ALA A 86 -16.76 -6.17 -2.62
C ALA A 86 -15.49 -5.36 -2.92
N THR A 87 -15.62 -4.06 -3.21
CA THR A 87 -14.48 -3.18 -3.50
C THR A 87 -13.59 -2.99 -2.27
N ILE A 88 -14.17 -2.86 -1.07
CA ILE A 88 -13.41 -2.80 0.20
C ILE A 88 -12.62 -4.08 0.41
N VAL A 89 -13.26 -5.25 0.22
CA VAL A 89 -12.60 -6.55 0.41
C VAL A 89 -11.43 -6.71 -0.58
N ILE A 90 -11.65 -6.41 -1.86
CA ILE A 90 -10.60 -6.51 -2.90
C ILE A 90 -9.44 -5.54 -2.61
N THR A 91 -9.73 -4.34 -2.11
CA THR A 91 -8.69 -3.33 -1.82
C THR A 91 -7.88 -3.65 -0.56
N THR A 92 -8.50 -4.32 0.43
CA THR A 92 -7.85 -4.69 1.70
C THR A 92 -7.09 -6.02 1.63
N LEU A 93 -7.50 -6.93 0.74
CA LEU A 93 -6.89 -8.26 0.56
C LEU A 93 -5.36 -8.21 0.37
N PRO A 94 -4.78 -7.35 -0.49
CA PRO A 94 -3.33 -7.30 -0.69
C PRO A 94 -2.56 -6.90 0.57
N ILE A 95 -3.09 -5.96 1.35
CA ILE A 95 -2.46 -5.52 2.61
C ILE A 95 -2.42 -6.68 3.60
N VAL A 96 -3.53 -7.41 3.73
CA VAL A 96 -3.63 -8.57 4.63
C VAL A 96 -2.70 -9.70 4.19
N MET A 97 -2.55 -9.94 2.89
CA MET A 97 -1.61 -10.94 2.37
C MET A 97 -0.14 -10.56 2.61
N VAL A 98 0.20 -9.27 2.59
CA VAL A 98 1.56 -8.77 2.84
C VAL A 98 1.89 -8.79 4.35
N TYR A 99 0.90 -8.62 5.21
CA TYR A 99 1.04 -8.61 6.67
C TYR A 99 1.86 -9.78 7.26
N PRO A 100 1.62 -11.07 6.94
CA PRO A 100 2.41 -12.18 7.49
C PRO A 100 3.89 -12.14 7.08
N PHE A 101 4.20 -11.64 5.89
CA PHE A 101 5.59 -11.49 5.44
C PHE A 101 6.29 -10.42 6.27
N VAL A 102 5.66 -9.26 6.40
CA VAL A 102 6.18 -8.12 7.17
C VAL A 102 6.35 -8.54 8.64
N GLN A 103 5.33 -9.13 9.24
CA GLN A 103 5.35 -9.59 10.64
C GLN A 103 6.56 -10.50 10.93
N LYS A 104 6.93 -11.40 10.01
CA LYS A 104 8.10 -12.28 10.17
C LYS A 104 9.43 -11.51 10.28
N TYR A 105 9.60 -10.40 9.55
CA TYR A 105 10.82 -9.58 9.63
C TYR A 105 10.87 -8.75 10.92
N PHE A 106 9.72 -8.22 11.36
CA PHE A 106 9.63 -7.44 12.58
C PHE A 106 9.80 -8.28 13.85
N ILE A 107 9.23 -9.48 13.92
CA ILE A 107 9.42 -10.41 15.06
C ILE A 107 10.90 -10.78 15.22
N LYS A 108 11.62 -11.02 14.12
CA LYS A 108 13.06 -11.29 14.16
C LYS A 108 13.86 -10.10 14.65
N GLY A 109 13.52 -8.88 14.22
CA GLY A 109 14.19 -7.65 14.68
C GLY A 109 13.97 -7.39 16.17
N ILE A 110 12.73 -7.54 16.66
CA ILE A 110 12.38 -7.31 18.06
C ILE A 110 13.00 -8.39 18.97
N MET A 111 12.99 -9.67 18.58
CA MET A 111 13.61 -10.73 19.38
C MET A 111 15.12 -10.56 19.53
N VAL A 112 15.82 -10.09 18.50
CA VAL A 112 17.27 -9.79 18.57
C VAL A 112 17.56 -8.59 19.49
N GLY A 113 16.65 -7.60 19.55
CA GLY A 113 16.74 -6.47 20.48
C GLY A 113 16.44 -6.85 21.93
N SER A 114 15.49 -7.76 22.16
CA SER A 114 15.07 -8.22 23.49
C SER A 114 16.12 -9.12 24.17
N LEU A 115 16.85 -9.93 23.41
CA LEU A 115 17.90 -10.82 23.93
C LEU A 115 19.19 -10.08 24.36
N LYS A 116 19.31 -8.79 24.03
CA LYS A 116 20.43 -7.92 24.44
C LYS A 116 20.09 -7.03 25.64
N GLY A 117 18.85 -7.10 26.15
CA GLY A 117 18.42 -6.46 27.39
C GLY A 117 18.66 -7.34 28.61
#